data_AF-A0A2V7KIR1-F1
#
_entry.id   AF-A0A2V7KIR1-F1
#
_cell.length_a   1.000
_cell.length_b   1.000
_cell.length_c   1.000
_cell.angle_alpha   90.00
_cell.angle_beta   90.00
_cell.angle_gamma   90.00
#
_symmetry.space_group_name_H-M   'P 1'
#
loop_
_entity.id
_entity.type
_entity.pdbx_description
1 polymer ?
#
loop_
_entity_poly.entity_id
_entity_poly.type
_entity_poly.pdbx_seq_one_letter_code
_entity_poly.pdbx_strand_id
1 'polypeptide(L)'
;MAPRQADQRNAVITWRAVPGVVGYNLRWGISPTKLYETYQRFADQGTTLELRALTVGQAYWVAIEGFDENGVSALSPAVPIQ
;
A
#
# COMPACT_ATOMS: atom_id res chain seq x y z
N MET A 1 -30.62 -10.77 -6.69
CA MET A 1 -29.27 -10.18 -6.84
C MET A 1 -28.88 -9.57 -5.51
N ALA A 2 -27.83 -10.07 -4.86
CA ALA A 2 -27.30 -9.42 -3.67
C ALA A 2 -26.54 -8.16 -4.11
N PRO A 3 -26.68 -7.01 -3.42
CA PRO A 3 -25.88 -5.83 -3.73
C PRO A 3 -24.40 -6.20 -3.58
N ARG A 4 -23.54 -5.69 -4.48
CA ARG A 4 -22.08 -5.72 -4.29
C ARG A 4 -21.82 -4.99 -2.98
N GLN A 5 -21.61 -5.73 -1.90
CA GLN A 5 -21.00 -5.14 -0.70
C GLN A 5 -19.71 -4.46 -1.16
N ALA A 6 -19.37 -3.31 -0.57
CA ALA A 6 -18.05 -2.74 -0.74
C ALA A 6 -17.06 -3.88 -0.47
N ASP A 7 -16.38 -4.33 -1.52
CA ASP A 7 -15.63 -5.57 -1.44
C ASP A 7 -14.42 -5.29 -0.57
N GLN A 8 -14.52 -5.59 0.73
CA GLN A 8 -13.48 -5.35 1.75
C GLN A 8 -12.17 -6.06 1.43
N ARG A 9 -12.16 -6.93 0.41
CA ARG A 9 -10.97 -7.56 -0.15
C ARG A 9 -10.14 -6.60 -1.01
N ASN A 10 -10.72 -5.44 -1.36
CA ASN A 10 -10.12 -4.43 -2.20
C ASN A 10 -9.97 -3.11 -1.44
N ALA A 11 -8.86 -2.42 -1.67
CA ALA A 11 -8.62 -1.08 -1.18
C ALA A 11 -7.93 -0.22 -2.25
N VAL A 12 -8.19 1.09 -2.23
CA VAL A 12 -7.47 2.04 -3.07
C VAL A 12 -6.52 2.82 -2.19
N ILE A 13 -5.22 2.62 -2.39
CA ILE A 13 -4.17 3.32 -1.66
C ILE A 13 -3.66 4.44 -2.55
N THR A 14 -3.66 5.67 -2.03
CA THR A 14 -3.11 6.84 -2.70
C THR A 14 -2.06 7.51 -1.81
N TRP A 15 -1.01 8.05 -2.42
CA TRP A 15 0.04 8.75 -1.70
C TRP A 15 0.55 9.96 -2.48
N ARG A 16 1.30 10.80 -1.78
CA ARG A 16 1.95 11.96 -2.38
C ARG A 16 3.22 11.51 -3.09
N ALA A 17 3.43 12.02 -4.30
CA ALA A 17 4.65 11.77 -5.04
C ALA A 17 5.86 12.38 -4.31
N VAL A 18 6.96 11.64 -4.30
CA VAL A 18 8.27 12.09 -3.82
C VAL A 18 9.17 12.28 -5.05
N PRO A 19 9.74 13.49 -5.28
CA PRO A 19 10.63 13.71 -6.41
C PRO A 19 11.89 12.84 -6.34
N GLY A 20 12.37 12.38 -7.49
CA GLY A 20 13.67 11.70 -7.61
C GLY A 20 13.66 10.20 -7.29
N VAL A 21 12.55 9.63 -6.81
CA VAL A 21 12.46 8.18 -6.58
C VAL A 21 12.18 7.43 -7.89
N VAL A 22 12.73 6.23 -8.02
CA VAL A 22 12.41 5.30 -9.11
C VAL A 22 11.02 4.69 -8.91
N GLY A 23 10.64 4.46 -7.65
CA GLY A 23 9.30 3.98 -7.30
C GLY A 23 9.06 3.89 -5.81
N TYR A 24 8.04 3.11 -5.44
CA TYR A 24 7.58 2.92 -4.08
C TYR A 24 7.41 1.43 -3.75
N ASN A 25 7.79 1.05 -2.54
CA ASN A 25 7.34 -0.21 -1.94
C ASN A 25 6.12 0.09 -1.07
N LEU A 26 4.98 -0.48 -1.43
CA LEU A 26 3.78 -0.48 -0.60
C LEU A 26 3.81 -1.73 0.25
N ARG A 27 3.89 -1.57 1.56
CA ARG A 27 3.96 -2.68 2.52
C ARG A 27 2.68 -2.73 3.33
N TRP A 28 2.06 -3.91 3.46
CA TRP A 28 0.84 -4.07 4.26
C TRP A 28 0.83 -5.34 5.10
N GLY A 29 -0.07 -5.36 6.08
CA GLY A 29 -0.30 -6.55 6.90
C GLY A 29 -1.26 -6.31 8.05
N ILE A 30 -1.34 -7.27 8.97
CA ILE A 30 -2.42 -7.38 9.96
C ILE A 30 -2.22 -6.56 11.25
N SER A 31 -1.15 -5.78 11.34
CA SER A 31 -0.91 -4.82 12.43
C SER A 31 0.16 -3.79 12.00
N PRO A 32 0.27 -2.63 12.68
CA PRO A 32 1.27 -1.60 12.35
C PRO A 32 2.72 -2.08 12.33
N THR A 33 3.04 -3.13 13.10
CA THR A 33 4.41 -3.67 13.22
C THR A 33 4.62 -4.96 12.41
N LYS A 34 3.59 -5.43 11.69
CA LYS A 34 3.61 -6.69 10.92
C LYS A 34 3.19 -6.45 9.46
N LEU A 35 3.99 -5.65 8.74
CA LEU A 35 3.80 -5.32 7.33
C LEU A 35 4.64 -6.24 6.44
N TYR A 36 4.18 -7.49 6.29
CA TYR A 36 4.94 -8.57 5.64
C TYR A 36 4.68 -8.70 4.15
N GLU A 37 3.56 -8.19 3.67
CA GLU A 37 3.27 -8.14 2.24
C GLU A 37 3.89 -6.89 1.63
N THR A 38 4.36 -6.98 0.38
CA THR A 38 4.95 -5.85 -0.33
C THR A 38 4.58 -5.86 -1.82
N TYR A 39 4.42 -4.67 -2.38
CA TYR A 39 4.21 -4.46 -3.80
C TYR A 39 5.03 -3.26 -4.27
N GLN A 40 5.84 -3.47 -5.30
CA GLN A 40 6.65 -2.43 -5.91
C GLN A 40 5.86 -1.73 -7.02
N ARG A 41 5.72 -0.41 -6.93
CA ARG A 41 5.07 0.45 -7.93
C ARG A 41 6.09 1.44 -8.48
N PHE A 42 6.34 1.42 -9.79
CA PHE A 42 7.23 2.42 -10.40
C PHE A 42 6.56 3.80 -10.45
N ALA A 43 7.36 4.86 -10.31
CA ALA A 43 6.83 6.22 -10.19
C ALA A 43 6.09 6.69 -11.45
N ASP A 44 6.47 6.18 -12.64
CA ASP A 44 5.81 6.43 -13.93
C ASP A 44 4.41 5.79 -14.04
N GLN A 45 4.10 4.83 -13.17
CA GLN A 45 2.78 4.22 -13.05
C GLN A 45 1.83 5.02 -12.14
N GLY A 46 2.27 6.17 -11.60
CA GLY A 46 1.48 7.04 -10.72
C GLY A 46 1.41 6.58 -9.27
N THR A 47 0.74 7.37 -8.44
CA THR A 47 0.70 7.22 -6.97
C THR A 47 -0.63 6.65 -6.45
N THR A 48 -1.17 5.69 -7.17
CA THR A 48 -2.42 4.99 -6.81
C THR A 48 -2.26 3.50 -7.04
N LEU A 49 -2.64 2.68 -6.05
CA LEU A 49 -2.68 1.23 -6.15
C LEU A 49 -4.08 0.72 -5.78
N GLU A 50 -4.68 -0.05 -6.68
CA GLU A 50 -5.82 -0.91 -6.34
C GLU A 50 -5.28 -2.22 -5.76
N LEU A 51 -5.31 -2.33 -4.43
CA LEU A 51 -4.95 -3.54 -3.72
C LEU A 51 -6.15 -4.49 -3.71
N ARG A 52 -5.99 -5.74 -4.12
CA ARG A 52 -7.07 -6.76 -4.19
C ARG A 52 -6.74 -8.04 -3.42
N ALA A 53 -5.90 -7.90 -2.39
CA ALA A 53 -5.30 -9.01 -1.64
C ALA A 53 -5.67 -8.99 -0.15
N LEU A 54 -6.85 -8.48 0.20
CA LEU A 54 -7.31 -8.39 1.59
C LEU A 54 -8.34 -9.49 1.92
N THR A 55 -8.46 -9.82 3.21
CA THR A 55 -9.46 -10.75 3.74
C THR A 55 -10.58 -9.99 4.46
N VAL A 56 -11.84 -10.37 4.22
CA VAL A 56 -13.01 -9.78 4.88
C VAL A 56 -12.92 -9.98 6.40
N GLY A 57 -13.23 -8.94 7.19
CA GLY A 57 -13.23 -9.00 8.65
C GLY A 57 -11.84 -8.95 9.30
N GLN A 58 -10.77 -8.79 8.52
CA GLN A 58 -9.41 -8.61 9.02
C GLN A 58 -9.01 -7.14 8.89
N ALA A 59 -8.53 -6.55 9.98
CA ALA A 59 -7.94 -5.21 9.93
C ALA A 59 -6.55 -5.27 9.27
N TYR A 60 -6.27 -4.29 8.41
CA TYR A 60 -4.99 -4.15 7.74
C TYR A 60 -4.42 -2.75 7.93
N TRP A 61 -3.09 -2.68 7.86
CA TRP A 61 -2.31 -1.45 7.88
C TRP A 61 -1.41 -1.40 6.65
N VAL A 62 -1.12 -0.19 6.17
CA VAL A 62 -0.21 0.06 5.06
C VAL A 62 0.81 1.12 5.44
N ALA A 63 2.04 0.95 4.96
CA ALA A 63 3.06 1.97 4.94
C ALA A 63 3.80 1.96 3.60
N ILE A 64 4.42 3.08 3.26
CA ILE A 64 5.08 3.28 1.96
C ILE A 64 6.48 3.83 2.19
N GLU A 65 7.44 3.29 1.45
CA GLU A 65 8.81 3.82 1.33
C GLU A 65 9.11 4.05 -0.15
N GLY A 66 9.87 5.10 -0.47
CA GLY A 66 10.41 5.31 -1.80
C GLY A 66 11.68 4.50 -2.01
N PHE A 67 11.99 4.14 -3.25
CA PHE A 67 13.26 3.50 -3.60
C PHE A 67 13.91 4.11 -4.84
N ASP A 68 15.23 4.03 -4.91
CA ASP A 68 16.08 4.39 -6.05
C ASP A 68 17.32 3.45 -6.11
N GLU A 69 18.33 3.77 -6.91
CA GLU A 69 19.57 2.99 -6.96
C GLU A 69 20.39 2.97 -5.67
N ASN A 70 20.10 3.88 -4.72
CA ASN A 70 20.83 4.02 -3.46
C ASN A 70 20.15 3.27 -2.31
N GLY A 71 18.95 2.73 -2.51
CA GLY A 71 18.22 1.92 -1.55
C GLY A 71 16.79 2.37 -1.35
N VAL A 72 16.32 2.32 -0.09
CA VAL A 72 14.96 2.70 0.31
C VAL A 72 14.97 3.85 1.32
N SER A 73 13.94 4.68 1.28
CA SER A 73 13.71 5.72 2.29
C SER A 73 13.33 5.12 3.65
N ALA A 74 13.23 5.98 4.67
CA ALA A 74 12.49 5.60 5.87
C ALA A 74 11.05 5.24 5.50
N LEU A 75 10.53 4.18 6.13
CA LEU A 75 9.15 3.76 5.97
C LEU A 75 8.22 4.80 6.61
N SER A 76 7.13 5.14 5.93
CA SER A 76 6.09 6.01 6.50
C SER A 76 5.50 5.41 7.78
N PRO A 77 4.83 6.22 8.63
CA PRO A 77 3.95 5.67 9.64
C PRO A 77 2.92 4.72 9.01
N ALA A 78 2.66 3.60 9.69
CA ALA A 78 1.64 2.65 9.27
C ALA A 78 0.25 3.23 9.58
N VAL A 79 -0.62 3.26 8.57
CA VAL A 79 -2.00 3.75 8.67
C VAL A 79 -2.98 2.62 8.40
N PRO A 80 -4.15 2.58 9.07
CA PRO A 80 -5.16 1.57 8.81
C PRO A 80 -5.72 1.70 7.38
N ILE A 81 -5.99 0.56 6.75
CA ILE A 81 -6.73 0.49 5.49
C ILE A 81 -8.22 0.49 5.83
N GLN A 82 -8.99 1.40 5.23
CA GLN A 82 -10.45 1.51 5.41
C GLN A 82 -11.24 0.69 4.41
#